data_AF-A0A3C0ZH75-F1
#
_entry.id   AF-A0A3C0ZH75-F1
#
_cell.length_a   1.000
_cell.length_b   1.000
_cell.length_c   1.000
_cell.angle_alpha   90.00
_cell.angle_beta   90.00
_cell.angle_gamma   90.00
#
_symmetry.space_group_name_H-M   'P 1'
#
loop_
_entity.id
_entity.type
_entity.pdbx_description
1 polymer ?
#
loop_
_entity_poly.entity_id
_entity_poly.type
_entity_poly.pdbx_seq_one_letter_code
_entity_poly.pdbx_strand_id
1 'polypeptide(L)'
;MNRKDLIRGVEGCIWTEHIYHISKLQYMILPRILGLAETGWTSSCQKNVETFKIERLPYQLAYFDRKGYNYWVPPVFETLESTETGHSFNITFDTAVPDAAIYFTLNGKDPTDADLLAKPSQTIKIMVPKGKVVMLKAIVITSSGRRSIISSKKFIG
;
A
#
# COMPACT_ATOMS: atom_id res chain seq x y z
N MET A 1 0.13 35.18 -24.16
CA MET A 1 -0.33 33.77 -24.14
C MET A 1 0.09 33.16 -22.81
N ASN A 2 -0.84 32.65 -21.99
CA ASN A 2 -0.51 32.05 -20.71
C ASN A 2 0.02 30.63 -20.94
N ARG A 3 1.12 30.24 -20.28
CA ARG A 3 1.76 28.93 -20.48
C ARG A 3 0.82 27.75 -20.15
N LYS A 4 -0.15 27.97 -19.27
CA LYS A 4 -1.13 26.94 -18.87
C LYS A 4 -2.10 26.55 -20.00
N ASP A 5 -2.41 27.48 -20.90
CA ASP A 5 -3.39 27.26 -21.99
C ASP A 5 -2.84 26.34 -23.10
N LEU A 6 -1.53 26.07 -23.08
CA LEU A 6 -0.88 25.13 -24.00
C LEU A 6 -1.05 23.66 -23.56
N ILE A 7 -1.48 23.41 -22.32
CA ILE A 7 -1.64 22.07 -21.76
C ILE A 7 -3.01 21.55 -22.15
N ARG A 8 -3.05 20.57 -23.08
CA ARG A 8 -4.31 19.98 -23.57
C ARG A 8 -4.83 18.81 -22.73
N GLY A 9 -3.97 18.17 -21.95
CA GLY A 9 -4.37 17.00 -21.17
C GLY A 9 -3.18 16.28 -20.54
N VAL A 10 -3.47 15.10 -20.00
CA VAL A 10 -2.52 14.19 -19.34
C VAL A 10 -2.70 12.78 -19.88
N GLU A 11 -1.60 12.03 -19.97
CA GLU A 11 -1.58 10.64 -20.40
C GLU A 11 -0.67 9.84 -19.47
N GLY A 12 -0.98 8.55 -19.26
CA GLY A 12 -0.11 7.60 -18.58
C GLY A 12 0.23 6.45 -19.52
N CYS A 13 1.43 6.47 -20.08
CA CYS A 13 1.89 5.44 -21.00
C CYS A 13 2.35 4.19 -20.24
N ILE A 14 2.17 3.02 -20.86
CA ILE A 14 2.73 1.76 -20.36
C ILE A 14 3.53 1.07 -21.46
N TRP A 15 4.83 0.96 -21.23
CA TRP A 15 5.74 0.23 -22.10
C TRP A 15 5.79 -1.23 -21.66
N THR A 16 5.84 -2.14 -22.63
CA THR A 16 5.55 -3.57 -22.41
C THR A 16 6.77 -4.47 -22.61
N GLU A 17 7.99 -3.93 -22.63
CA GLU A 17 9.24 -4.67 -22.87
C GLU A 17 9.41 -5.86 -21.91
N HIS A 18 8.91 -5.72 -20.67
CA HIS A 18 8.95 -6.76 -19.62
C HIS A 18 7.55 -7.18 -19.12
N ILE A 19 6.49 -6.93 -19.91
CA ILE A 19 5.11 -7.25 -19.54
C ILE A 19 4.56 -8.30 -20.52
N TYR A 20 4.84 -9.57 -20.21
CA TYR A 20 4.50 -10.70 -21.10
C TYR A 20 3.05 -11.19 -20.96
N HIS A 21 2.33 -10.80 -19.90
CA HIS A 21 0.99 -11.30 -19.61
C HIS A 21 0.05 -10.18 -19.15
N ILE A 22 -1.25 -10.33 -19.45
CA ILE A 22 -2.30 -9.39 -19.02
C ILE A 22 -2.36 -9.25 -17.50
N SER A 23 -2.10 -10.34 -16.75
CA SER A 23 -2.02 -10.28 -15.28
C SER A 23 -0.93 -9.32 -14.81
N LYS A 24 0.26 -9.36 -15.41
CA LYS A 24 1.36 -8.42 -15.13
C LYS A 24 0.98 -7.00 -15.55
N LEU A 25 0.32 -6.84 -16.69
CA LEU A 25 -0.16 -5.55 -17.17
C LEU A 25 -1.13 -4.91 -16.17
N GLN A 26 -2.14 -5.66 -15.71
CA GLN A 26 -3.09 -5.21 -14.71
C GLN A 26 -2.39 -4.82 -13.41
N TYR A 27 -1.41 -5.62 -12.96
CA TYR A 27 -0.67 -5.34 -11.72
C TYR A 27 0.13 -4.04 -11.82
N MET A 28 0.65 -3.75 -13.02
CA MET A 28 1.35 -2.51 -13.28
C MET A 28 0.38 -1.32 -13.40
N ILE A 29 -0.79 -1.48 -14.02
CA ILE A 29 -1.71 -0.34 -14.25
C ILE A 29 -2.55 -0.03 -13.01
N LEU A 30 -3.02 -1.05 -12.30
CA LEU A 30 -3.94 -0.92 -11.18
C LEU A 30 -3.18 -0.94 -9.84
N PRO A 31 -3.40 0.03 -8.93
CA PRO A 31 -4.42 1.09 -8.97
C PRO A 31 -3.93 2.44 -9.56
N ARG A 32 -2.70 2.54 -10.07
CA ARG A 32 -2.07 3.80 -10.51
C ARG A 32 -2.92 4.60 -11.51
N ILE A 33 -3.67 3.92 -12.38
CA ILE A 33 -4.59 4.56 -13.33
C ILE A 33 -5.66 5.43 -12.65
N LEU A 34 -6.04 5.12 -11.40
CA LEU A 34 -6.99 5.93 -10.63
C LEU A 34 -6.39 7.31 -10.30
N GLY A 35 -5.09 7.37 -10.00
CA GLY A 35 -4.39 8.64 -9.76
C GLY A 35 -4.27 9.49 -11.04
N LEU A 36 -4.10 8.84 -12.19
CA LEU A 36 -4.14 9.51 -13.49
C LEU A 36 -5.54 10.05 -13.79
N ALA A 37 -6.59 9.24 -13.59
CA ALA A 37 -7.98 9.65 -13.79
C ALA A 37 -8.37 10.82 -12.87
N GLU A 38 -8.01 10.76 -11.59
CA GLU A 38 -8.18 11.87 -10.63
C GLU A 38 -7.44 13.13 -11.11
N THR A 39 -6.27 12.98 -11.73
CA THR A 39 -5.50 14.12 -12.23
C THR A 39 -6.04 14.71 -13.53
N GLY A 40 -6.56 13.88 -14.42
CA GLY A 40 -7.11 14.32 -15.70
C GLY A 40 -8.54 14.86 -15.61
N TRP A 41 -9.31 14.45 -14.60
CA TRP A 41 -10.74 14.75 -14.53
C TRP A 41 -11.12 15.69 -13.37
N THR A 42 -10.49 15.58 -12.20
CA THR A 42 -10.86 16.40 -11.05
C THR A 42 -10.29 17.81 -11.17
N SER A 43 -11.14 18.81 -10.91
CA SER A 43 -10.73 20.21 -10.88
C SER A 43 -9.69 20.48 -9.77
N SER A 44 -8.79 21.44 -9.99
CA SER A 44 -7.69 21.71 -9.05
C SER A 44 -8.16 22.11 -7.64
N CYS A 45 -9.31 22.80 -7.53
CA CYS A 45 -9.88 23.19 -6.24
C CYS A 45 -10.51 22.03 -5.46
N GLN A 46 -10.82 20.91 -6.11
CA GLN A 46 -11.41 19.72 -5.50
C GLN A 46 -10.39 18.60 -5.27
N LYS A 47 -9.15 18.79 -5.74
CA LYS A 47 -8.09 17.79 -5.63
C LYS A 47 -7.56 17.75 -4.19
N ASN A 48 -7.86 16.67 -3.49
CA ASN A 48 -7.36 16.38 -2.15
C ASN A 48 -6.83 14.94 -2.09
N VAL A 49 -5.55 14.79 -1.74
CA VAL A 49 -4.87 13.48 -1.70
C VAL A 49 -5.35 12.63 -0.53
N GLU A 50 -5.64 13.23 0.62
CA GLU A 50 -6.14 12.51 1.80
C GLU A 50 -7.53 11.94 1.55
N THR A 51 -8.45 12.75 1.03
CA THR A 51 -9.78 12.29 0.62
C THR A 51 -9.70 11.18 -0.44
N PHE A 52 -8.78 11.30 -1.41
CA PHE A 52 -8.56 10.25 -2.39
C PHE A 52 -8.09 8.93 -1.74
N LYS A 53 -7.11 9.01 -0.82
CA LYS A 53 -6.56 7.83 -0.11
C LYS A 53 -7.57 7.17 0.82
N ILE A 54 -8.38 7.96 1.52
CA ILE A 54 -9.27 7.47 2.60
C ILE A 54 -10.64 7.02 2.05
N GLU A 55 -11.19 7.72 1.06
CA GLU A 55 -12.57 7.46 0.61
C GLU A 55 -12.64 6.76 -0.74
N ARG A 56 -11.91 7.28 -1.74
CA ARG A 56 -12.08 6.84 -3.14
C ARG A 56 -11.28 5.60 -3.46
N LEU A 57 -10.01 5.56 -3.03
CA LEU A 57 -9.11 4.45 -3.30
C LEU A 57 -9.64 3.14 -2.67
N PRO A 58 -10.06 3.09 -1.40
CA PRO A 58 -10.54 1.84 -0.81
C PRO A 58 -11.77 1.27 -1.51
N TYR A 59 -12.70 2.13 -1.92
CA TYR A 59 -13.87 1.74 -2.70
C TYR A 59 -13.47 1.07 -4.03
N GLN A 60 -12.51 1.64 -4.75
CA GLN A 60 -12.03 1.10 -6.03
C GLN A 60 -11.21 -0.19 -5.83
N LEU A 61 -10.41 -0.29 -4.76
CA LEU A 61 -9.67 -1.52 -4.45
C LEU A 61 -10.63 -2.67 -4.12
N ALA A 62 -11.68 -2.43 -3.33
CA ALA A 62 -12.73 -3.41 -3.08
C ALA A 62 -13.48 -3.80 -4.36
N TYR A 63 -13.68 -2.87 -5.29
CA TYR A 63 -14.23 -3.19 -6.61
C TYR A 63 -13.29 -4.10 -7.43
N PHE A 64 -12.00 -3.79 -7.47
CA PHE A 64 -11.02 -4.61 -8.18
C PHE A 64 -10.90 -6.01 -7.59
N ASP A 65 -10.94 -6.13 -6.27
CA ASP A 65 -10.90 -7.41 -5.56
C ASP A 65 -12.12 -8.27 -5.89
N ARG A 66 -13.34 -7.71 -5.80
CA ARG A 66 -14.59 -8.41 -6.18
C ARG A 66 -14.66 -8.81 -7.65
N LYS A 67 -14.03 -8.04 -8.55
CA LYS A 67 -13.96 -8.35 -9.99
C LYS A 67 -12.81 -9.28 -10.36
N GLY A 68 -11.89 -9.57 -9.44
CA GLY A 68 -10.75 -10.44 -9.70
C GLY A 68 -9.67 -9.82 -10.60
N TYR A 69 -9.60 -8.49 -10.75
CA TYR A 69 -8.58 -7.82 -11.57
C TYR A 69 -7.23 -7.80 -10.89
N ASN A 70 -6.14 -8.35 -11.44
CA ASN A 70 -4.83 -8.42 -10.77
C ASN A 70 -4.23 -7.02 -10.49
N TYR A 71 -4.41 -6.47 -9.29
CA TYR A 71 -3.98 -5.12 -8.93
C TYR A 71 -2.88 -5.19 -7.88
N TRP A 72 -2.03 -4.17 -7.84
CA TRP A 72 -1.03 -4.03 -6.81
C TRP A 72 -1.70 -3.72 -5.45
N VAL A 73 -1.58 -4.64 -4.49
CA VAL A 73 -2.11 -4.46 -3.14
C VAL A 73 -1.14 -3.58 -2.35
N PRO A 74 -1.59 -2.42 -1.82
CA PRO A 74 -0.75 -1.55 -1.02
C PRO A 74 -0.19 -2.29 0.22
N PRO A 75 1.12 -2.20 0.50
CA PRO A 75 1.70 -2.73 1.71
C PRO A 75 1.23 -1.94 2.94
N VAL A 76 1.44 -2.50 4.11
CA VAL A 76 1.08 -1.87 5.41
C VAL A 76 1.85 -0.57 5.61
N PHE A 77 3.15 -0.57 5.30
CA PHE A 77 4.01 0.60 5.45
C PHE A 77 4.33 1.22 4.09
N GLU A 78 4.28 2.56 4.01
CA GLU A 78 4.61 3.28 2.77
C GLU A 78 6.05 3.01 2.30
N THR A 79 6.99 2.87 3.25
CA THR A 79 8.37 2.46 2.98
C THR A 79 8.51 0.96 3.21
N LEU A 80 8.97 0.23 2.18
CA LEU A 80 9.13 -1.23 2.22
C LEU A 80 10.17 -1.70 3.23
N GLU A 81 11.22 -0.90 3.46
CA GLU A 81 12.25 -1.17 4.45
C GLU A 81 12.61 0.13 5.16
N SER A 82 12.41 0.18 6.48
CA SER A 82 12.88 1.30 7.29
C SER A 82 13.68 0.83 8.50
N THR A 83 14.60 1.66 8.96
CA THR A 83 15.32 1.46 10.22
C THR A 83 15.05 2.62 11.16
N GLU A 84 14.64 2.32 12.38
CA GLU A 84 14.33 3.30 13.42
C GLU A 84 15.14 2.95 14.68
N THR A 85 15.75 3.97 15.30
CA THR A 85 16.58 3.81 16.50
C THR A 85 15.89 4.47 17.68
N GLY A 86 15.82 3.79 18.82
CA GLY A 86 15.08 4.24 19.98
C GLY A 86 14.62 3.09 20.86
N HIS A 87 14.03 3.43 22.00
CA HIS A 87 13.66 2.44 23.01
C HIS A 87 12.22 1.93 22.88
N SER A 88 11.32 2.76 22.35
CA SER A 88 9.88 2.48 22.28
C SER A 88 9.32 3.02 20.97
N PHE A 89 8.62 2.16 20.23
CA PHE A 89 8.00 2.48 18.94
C PHE A 89 6.51 2.17 19.00
N ASN A 90 5.68 3.06 18.47
CA ASN A 90 4.25 2.83 18.29
C ASN A 90 3.99 2.56 16.82
N ILE A 91 3.47 1.38 16.51
CA ILE A 91 3.18 0.96 15.14
C ILE A 91 1.69 0.73 15.01
N THR A 92 1.06 1.47 14.11
CA THR A 92 -0.34 1.28 13.73
C THR A 92 -0.41 0.45 12.45
N PHE A 93 -1.29 -0.55 12.46
CA PHE A 93 -1.58 -1.38 11.30
C PHE A 93 -2.85 -0.89 10.62
N ASP A 94 -2.71 -0.27 9.45
CA ASP A 94 -3.81 0.17 8.60
C ASP A 94 -3.59 -0.33 7.16
N THR A 95 -4.68 -0.46 6.42
CA THR A 95 -4.68 -0.88 5.01
C THR A 95 -5.71 -0.07 4.23
N ALA A 96 -5.37 0.25 2.99
CA ALA A 96 -6.30 0.90 2.07
C ALA A 96 -7.31 -0.09 1.44
N VAL A 97 -7.14 -1.40 1.62
CA VAL A 97 -8.06 -2.40 1.06
C VAL A 97 -9.11 -2.77 2.11
N PRO A 98 -10.40 -2.51 1.86
CA PRO A 98 -11.47 -2.93 2.78
C PRO A 98 -11.48 -4.44 2.99
N ASP A 99 -11.79 -4.86 4.22
CA ASP A 99 -11.88 -6.26 4.65
C ASP A 99 -10.59 -7.08 4.49
N ALA A 100 -9.45 -6.44 4.21
CA ALA A 100 -8.17 -7.12 4.13
C ALA A 100 -7.59 -7.41 5.53
N ALA A 101 -7.01 -8.59 5.67
CA ALA A 101 -6.31 -9.03 6.88
C ALA A 101 -4.84 -8.61 6.81
N ILE A 102 -4.30 -8.13 7.93
CA ILE A 102 -2.87 -7.82 8.06
C ILE A 102 -2.22 -8.86 8.95
N TYR A 103 -1.24 -9.58 8.40
CA TYR A 103 -0.44 -10.55 9.15
C TYR A 103 0.96 -10.01 9.38
N PHE A 104 1.51 -10.21 10.58
CA PHE A 104 2.83 -9.70 10.92
C PHE A 104 3.65 -10.63 11.81
N THR A 105 4.96 -10.44 11.79
CA THR A 105 5.94 -11.15 12.61
C THR A 105 6.94 -10.15 13.22
N LEU A 106 7.46 -10.44 14.41
CA LEU A 106 8.47 -9.61 15.11
C LEU A 106 9.86 -10.27 15.16
N ASN A 107 9.99 -11.47 14.58
CA ASN A 107 11.19 -12.30 14.60
C ASN A 107 11.98 -12.23 13.28
N GLY A 108 11.58 -11.38 12.33
CA GLY A 108 12.20 -11.25 11.01
C GLY A 108 11.86 -12.34 10.00
N LYS A 109 11.02 -13.33 10.34
CA LYS A 109 10.48 -14.31 9.37
C LYS A 109 9.41 -13.66 8.50
N ASP A 110 9.27 -14.15 7.28
CA ASP A 110 8.23 -13.65 6.38
C ASP A 110 6.84 -14.08 6.91
N PRO A 111 5.89 -13.15 7.08
CA PRO A 111 4.58 -13.45 7.61
C PRO A 111 3.76 -14.29 6.62
N THR A 112 3.01 -15.23 7.18
CA THR A 112 2.06 -16.12 6.52
C THR A 112 0.66 -15.91 7.10
N ASP A 113 -0.34 -16.55 6.51
CA ASP A 113 -1.74 -16.56 6.98
C ASP A 113 -1.95 -17.31 8.31
N ALA A 114 -0.92 -17.96 8.85
CA ALA A 114 -0.91 -18.60 10.16
C ALA A 114 -0.26 -17.74 11.26
N ASP A 115 0.34 -16.60 10.91
CA ASP A 115 1.01 -15.71 11.85
C ASP A 115 0.03 -14.76 12.58
N LEU A 116 0.55 -13.80 13.33
CA LEU A 116 -0.25 -12.87 14.11
C LEU A 116 -1.12 -12.00 13.21
N LEU A 117 -2.43 -12.07 13.41
CA LEU A 117 -3.42 -11.20 12.77
C LEU A 117 -3.56 -9.89 13.55
N ALA A 118 -3.31 -8.76 12.88
CA ALA A 118 -3.60 -7.45 13.44
C ALA A 118 -5.10 -7.15 13.39
N LYS A 119 -5.63 -6.55 14.46
CA LYS A 119 -6.99 -6.00 14.46
C LYS A 119 -7.03 -4.72 13.62
N PRO A 120 -8.20 -4.35 13.05
CA PRO A 120 -8.34 -3.10 12.32
C PRO A 120 -7.87 -1.89 13.14
N SER A 121 -6.99 -1.08 12.57
CA SER A 121 -6.39 0.11 13.20
C SER A 121 -5.75 -0.16 14.58
N GLN A 122 -5.19 -1.36 14.75
CA GLN A 122 -4.50 -1.70 15.98
C GLN A 122 -3.15 -0.99 16.06
N THR A 123 -2.92 -0.30 17.17
CA THR A 123 -1.59 0.17 17.56
C THR A 123 -0.92 -0.84 18.49
N ILE A 124 0.28 -1.29 18.15
CA ILE A 124 1.15 -2.05 19.04
C ILE A 124 2.31 -1.19 19.52
N LYS A 125 2.71 -1.40 20.78
CA LYS A 125 3.92 -0.79 21.34
C LYS A 125 5.04 -1.82 21.31
N ILE A 126 6.13 -1.49 20.62
CA ILE A 126 7.33 -2.32 20.53
C ILE A 126 8.40 -1.68 21.40
N MET A 127 8.82 -2.38 22.45
CA MET A 127 9.94 -1.97 23.30
C MET A 127 11.20 -2.74 22.91
N VAL A 128 12.28 -2.02 22.63
CA VAL A 128 13.56 -2.62 22.22
C VAL A 128 14.62 -2.31 23.28
N PRO A 129 15.12 -3.32 24.00
CA PRO A 129 16.21 -3.14 24.94
C PRO A 129 17.49 -2.66 24.26
N LYS A 130 18.32 -1.91 25.01
CA LYS A 130 19.58 -1.37 24.49
C LYS A 130 20.48 -2.46 23.90
N GLY A 131 20.92 -2.26 22.65
CA GLY A 131 21.76 -3.22 21.93
C GLY A 131 21.03 -4.44 21.35
N LYS A 132 19.69 -4.48 21.43
CA LYS A 132 18.87 -5.48 20.74
C LYS A 132 18.28 -4.90 19.46
N VAL A 133 17.90 -5.81 18.56
CA VAL A 133 17.24 -5.49 17.29
C VAL A 133 15.95 -6.27 17.19
N VAL A 134 14.87 -5.61 16.79
CA VAL A 134 13.58 -6.24 16.49
C VAL A 134 13.26 -5.99 15.01
N MET A 135 12.87 -7.05 14.30
CA MET A 135 12.51 -6.98 12.89
C MET A 135 11.01 -7.25 12.75
N LEU A 136 10.25 -6.19 12.51
CA LEU A 136 8.84 -6.28 12.17
C LEU A 136 8.70 -6.50 10.67
N LYS A 137 7.98 -7.54 10.26
CA LYS A 137 7.54 -7.73 8.88
C LYS A 137 6.02 -7.85 8.86
N ALA A 138 5.39 -7.29 7.84
CA ALA A 138 3.94 -7.32 7.69
C ALA A 138 3.53 -7.51 6.23
N ILE A 139 2.40 -8.19 6.03
CA ILE A 139 1.78 -8.46 4.72
C ILE A 139 0.28 -8.21 4.81
N VAL A 140 -0.29 -7.67 3.73
CA VAL A 140 -1.74 -7.51 3.57
C VAL A 140 -2.25 -8.68 2.73
N ILE A 141 -3.30 -9.35 3.21
CA ILE A 141 -4.01 -10.40 2.49
C ILE A 141 -5.45 -9.96 2.27
N THR A 142 -5.87 -9.82 1.01
CA THR A 142 -7.24 -9.41 0.66
C THR A 142 -8.22 -10.56 0.83
N SER A 143 -9.53 -10.27 0.87
CA SER A 143 -10.56 -11.31 0.98
C SER A 143 -10.59 -12.26 -0.22
N SER A 144 -10.16 -11.81 -1.41
CA SER A 144 -9.93 -12.70 -2.57
C SER A 144 -8.63 -13.52 -2.50
N GLY A 145 -7.82 -13.37 -1.44
CA GLY A 145 -6.59 -14.13 -1.21
C GLY A 145 -5.32 -13.51 -1.81
N ARG A 146 -5.39 -12.26 -2.30
CA ARG A 146 -4.23 -11.57 -2.88
C ARG A 146 -3.33 -11.03 -1.81
N ARG A 147 -2.04 -10.91 -2.13
CA ARG A 147 -1.01 -10.55 -1.18
C ARG A 147 -0.28 -9.28 -1.61
N SER A 148 0.00 -8.39 -0.65
CA SER A 148 0.93 -7.29 -0.86
C SER A 148 2.37 -7.80 -0.90
N ILE A 149 3.28 -6.92 -1.29
CA ILE A 149 4.70 -7.08 -0.97
C ILE A 149 4.86 -7.00 0.55
N ILE A 150 5.81 -7.77 1.09
CA ILE A 150 6.15 -7.71 2.52
C ILE A 150 6.84 -6.39 2.79
N SER A 151 6.28 -5.62 3.72
CA SER A 151 6.93 -4.41 4.25
C SER A 151 7.60 -4.73 5.59
N SER A 152 8.79 -4.17 5.82
CA SER A 152 9.61 -4.44 6.99
C SER A 152 10.08 -3.17 7.68
N LYS A 153 10.14 -3.24 9.01
CA LYS A 153 10.73 -2.20 9.87
C LYS A 153 11.72 -2.83 10.84
N LYS A 154 12.93 -2.30 10.85
CA LYS A 154 14.01 -2.67 11.76
C LYS A 154 14.08 -1.66 12.89
N PHE A 155 13.96 -2.15 14.12
CA PHE A 155 14.08 -1.33 15.33
C PHE A 155 15.36 -1.66 16.06
N ILE A 156 16.12 -0.62 16.43
CA ILE A 156 17.41 -0.75 17.14
C ILE A 156 17.30 0.00 18.47
N GLY A 157 17.54 -0.71 19.58
CA GLY A 157 17.47 -0.18 20.94
C GLY A 157 18.76 0.38 21.49
#